data_AF-B0MW16-F1
#
_entry.id   AF-B0MW16-F1
#
_cell.length_a   1.000
_cell.length_b   1.000
_cell.length_c   1.000
_cell.angle_alpha   90.00
_cell.angle_beta   90.00
_cell.angle_gamma   90.00
#
_symmetry.space_group_name_H-M   'P 1'
#
loop_
_entity.id
_entity.type
_entity.pdbx_description
1 polymer ?
#
loop_
_entity_poly.entity_id
_entity_poly.type
_entity_poly.pdbx_seq_one_letter_code
_entity_poly.pdbx_strand_id
1 'polypeptide(L)'
;MRKFLFFALSAIFTAGTPAGCNTDYNAISYFVWVNDSDHKITLFVESDLGCEFKNEVILPGESFTAMDNGMGVCPVPSSYIWKMTIIFDDGRLGFTYGVRYYQDDGRSYPPNYDAHYDPSIDDNYVFEDLRGNGRQPKERWTYVFTNADYDAAEAMVPFE
;
A
#
# COMPACT_ATOMS: atom_id res chain seq x y z
N MET A 1 -2.04 -21.37 21.20
CA MET A 1 -1.97 -21.75 19.76
C MET A 1 -3.33 -21.51 19.14
N ARG A 2 -3.55 -20.32 18.55
CA ARG A 2 -4.81 -19.94 17.91
C ARG A 2 -4.57 -19.94 16.40
N LYS A 3 -5.35 -20.74 15.68
CA LYS A 3 -5.20 -20.99 14.23
C LYS A 3 -5.81 -19.81 13.48
N PHE A 4 -5.03 -19.11 12.67
CA PHE A 4 -5.52 -18.06 11.78
C PHE A 4 -6.27 -18.71 10.61
N LEU A 5 -7.55 -18.36 10.44
CA LEU A 5 -8.39 -18.80 9.34
C LEU A 5 -8.63 -17.57 8.46
N PHE A 6 -7.94 -17.46 7.33
CA PHE A 6 -8.12 -16.37 6.37
C PHE A 6 -9.26 -16.70 5.39
N PHE A 7 -10.38 -15.96 5.45
CA PHE A 7 -11.41 -15.83 4.40
C PHE A 7 -12.11 -14.46 4.64
N ALA A 8 -12.45 -13.61 3.66
CA ALA A 8 -12.86 -13.86 2.28
C ALA A 8 -12.53 -12.67 1.34
N LEU A 9 -12.28 -13.00 0.07
CA LEU A 9 -12.03 -12.07 -1.03
C LEU A 9 -13.38 -11.65 -1.65
N SER A 10 -13.81 -10.40 -1.51
CA SER A 10 -14.93 -9.85 -2.28
C SER A 10 -14.41 -9.01 -3.44
N ALA A 11 -14.35 -9.59 -4.64
CA ALA A 11 -14.08 -8.86 -5.87
C ALA A 11 -15.43 -8.42 -6.49
N ILE A 12 -15.72 -7.12 -6.44
CA ILE A 12 -16.76 -6.49 -7.27
C ILE A 12 -16.03 -5.75 -8.39
N PHE A 13 -16.09 -6.28 -9.61
CA PHE A 13 -15.56 -5.64 -10.82
C PHE A 13 -16.66 -4.83 -11.50
N THR A 14 -16.49 -3.51 -11.57
CA THR A 14 -17.11 -2.69 -12.62
C THR A 14 -16.01 -2.21 -13.55
N ALA A 15 -15.87 -2.91 -14.68
CA ALA A 15 -15.05 -2.48 -15.79
C ALA A 15 -15.67 -1.24 -16.44
N GLY A 16 -15.00 -0.10 -16.30
CA GLY A 16 -15.30 1.13 -17.02
C GLY A 16 -13.99 1.75 -17.48
N THR A 17 -13.51 1.34 -18.65
CA THR A 17 -12.36 1.96 -19.32
C THR A 17 -12.74 3.34 -19.85
N PRO A 18 -12.02 4.43 -19.51
CA PRO A 18 -11.98 5.59 -20.37
C PRO A 18 -11.11 5.24 -21.58
N ALA A 19 -11.64 5.46 -22.77
CA ALA A 19 -10.95 5.26 -24.03
C ALA A 19 -9.64 6.07 -24.08
N GLY A 20 -8.49 5.41 -24.31
CA GLY A 20 -7.24 6.10 -24.65
C GLY A 20 -5.91 5.48 -24.20
N CYS A 21 -5.89 4.43 -23.37
CA CYS A 21 -4.63 3.83 -22.90
C CYS A 21 -4.34 2.50 -23.61
N ASN A 22 -3.12 2.37 -24.11
CA ASN A 22 -2.53 1.26 -24.88
C ASN A 22 -3.01 -0.15 -24.45
N THR A 23 -3.22 -1.05 -25.42
CA THR A 23 -3.72 -2.43 -25.19
C THR A 23 -2.65 -3.43 -24.71
N ASP A 24 -1.42 -2.99 -24.40
CA ASP A 24 -0.27 -3.85 -24.08
C ASP A 24 -0.03 -4.05 -22.57
N TYR A 25 -1.11 -4.02 -21.77
CA TYR A 25 -1.07 -4.35 -20.36
C TYR A 25 -0.95 -5.88 -20.19
N ASN A 26 0.28 -6.36 -20.07
CA ASN A 26 0.58 -7.79 -20.00
C ASN A 26 1.30 -8.19 -18.70
N ALA A 27 1.41 -7.30 -17.71
CA ALA A 27 1.96 -7.59 -16.40
C ALA A 27 1.02 -7.08 -15.31
N ILE A 28 0.84 -7.84 -14.23
CA ILE A 28 -0.11 -7.52 -13.17
C ILE A 28 0.59 -7.53 -11.81
N SER A 29 0.37 -6.45 -11.05
CA SER A 29 0.74 -6.40 -9.63
C SER A 29 -0.49 -6.31 -8.76
N TYR A 30 -0.51 -7.08 -7.67
CA TYR A 30 -1.44 -6.93 -6.57
C TYR A 30 -0.73 -6.26 -5.41
N PHE A 31 -1.26 -5.13 -4.95
CA PHE A 31 -0.83 -4.47 -3.72
C PHE A 31 -1.82 -4.83 -2.63
N VAL A 32 -1.34 -5.47 -1.58
CA VAL A 32 -2.16 -5.94 -0.47
C VAL A 32 -1.69 -5.24 0.79
N TRP A 33 -2.62 -4.61 1.49
CA TRP A 33 -2.37 -4.03 2.80
C TRP A 33 -3.19 -4.80 3.83
N VAL A 34 -2.51 -5.46 4.76
CA VAL A 34 -3.11 -6.26 5.82
C VAL A 34 -3.06 -5.46 7.11
N ASN A 35 -4.17 -5.41 7.84
CA ASN A 35 -4.20 -4.85 9.19
C ASN A 35 -4.07 -5.97 10.23
N ASP A 36 -2.86 -6.19 10.72
CA ASP A 36 -2.55 -7.07 11.87
C ASP A 36 -2.33 -6.27 13.17
N SER A 37 -2.81 -5.01 13.19
CA SER A 37 -2.88 -4.21 14.41
C SER A 37 -4.22 -4.40 15.12
N ASP A 38 -4.33 -3.95 16.37
CA ASP A 38 -5.59 -3.84 17.10
C ASP A 38 -6.33 -2.51 16.86
N HIS A 39 -5.82 -1.67 15.95
CA HIS A 39 -6.41 -0.38 15.59
C HIS A 39 -7.18 -0.46 14.27
N LYS A 40 -8.28 0.29 14.16
CA LYS A 40 -8.88 0.55 12.84
C LYS A 40 -8.00 1.55 12.09
N ILE A 41 -7.68 1.22 10.83
CA ILE A 41 -6.85 2.06 9.96
C ILE A 41 -7.71 2.64 8.84
N THR A 42 -7.55 3.94 8.57
CA THR A 42 -7.99 4.57 7.32
C THR A 42 -6.78 4.76 6.42
N LEU A 43 -6.78 4.05 5.29
CA LEU A 43 -5.72 4.08 4.30
C LEU A 43 -6.12 4.98 3.14
N PHE A 44 -5.20 5.83 2.69
CA PHE A 44 -5.28 6.60 1.46
C PHE A 44 -4.06 6.30 0.61
N VAL A 45 -4.26 5.94 -0.65
CA VAL A 45 -3.20 5.70 -1.64
C VAL A 45 -3.49 6.52 -2.88
N GLU A 46 -2.56 7.39 -3.23
CA GLU A 46 -2.48 8.13 -4.49
C GLU A 46 -1.40 7.46 -5.34
N SER A 47 -1.68 7.22 -6.62
CA SER A 47 -0.73 6.61 -7.55
C SER A 47 -0.08 7.60 -8.52
N ASP A 48 1.16 7.28 -8.97
CA ASP A 48 2.07 8.12 -9.80
C ASP A 48 1.48 8.59 -11.14
N LEU A 49 0.34 8.03 -11.54
CA LEU A 49 -0.38 8.45 -12.74
C LEU A 49 -1.47 9.52 -12.46
N GLY A 50 -1.64 9.97 -11.22
CA GLY A 50 -2.65 10.97 -10.84
C GLY A 50 -4.10 10.55 -11.13
N CYS A 51 -4.31 9.28 -11.49
CA CYS A 51 -5.58 8.78 -12.02
C CYS A 51 -6.33 7.87 -11.03
N GLU A 52 -5.66 7.31 -10.03
CA GLU A 52 -6.28 6.39 -9.08
C GLU A 52 -5.98 6.81 -7.64
N PHE A 53 -7.05 7.22 -6.95
CA PHE A 53 -7.09 7.46 -5.53
C PHE A 53 -7.88 6.33 -4.89
N LYS A 54 -7.26 5.63 -3.94
CA LYS A 54 -7.90 4.56 -3.17
C LYS A 54 -7.99 5.00 -1.72
N ASN A 55 -9.19 5.05 -1.18
CA ASN A 55 -9.41 5.25 0.24
C ASN A 55 -10.18 4.07 0.81
N GLU A 56 -9.66 3.46 1.86
CA GLU A 56 -10.29 2.29 2.47
C GLU A 56 -10.17 2.34 3.99
N VAL A 57 -11.20 1.86 4.69
CA VAL A 57 -11.11 1.57 6.12
C VAL A 57 -10.82 0.08 6.26
N ILE A 58 -9.72 -0.26 6.91
CA ILE A 58 -9.30 -1.65 7.14
C ILE A 58 -9.43 -1.93 8.63
N LEU A 59 -10.39 -2.77 9.03
CA LEU A 59 -10.56 -3.16 10.43
C LEU A 59 -9.45 -4.14 10.86
N PRO A 60 -9.22 -4.32 12.19
CA PRO A 60 -8.31 -5.34 12.69
C PRO A 60 -8.60 -6.73 12.10
N GLY A 61 -7.59 -7.36 11.51
CA GLY A 61 -7.65 -8.66 10.84
C GLY A 61 -8.16 -8.61 9.39
N GLU A 62 -8.50 -7.45 8.85
CA GLU A 62 -8.91 -7.29 7.46
C GLU A 62 -7.73 -6.92 6.53
N SER A 63 -7.99 -6.95 5.23
CA SER A 63 -7.03 -6.54 4.22
C SER A 63 -7.71 -5.79 3.09
N PHE A 64 -7.00 -4.81 2.53
CA PHE A 64 -7.36 -4.16 1.28
C PHE A 64 -6.46 -4.65 0.15
N THR A 65 -7.02 -4.83 -1.05
CA THR A 65 -6.24 -5.23 -2.23
C THR A 65 -6.50 -4.29 -3.38
N ALA A 66 -5.44 -3.70 -3.91
CA ALA A 66 -5.41 -2.97 -5.17
C ALA A 66 -4.73 -3.82 -6.25
N MET A 67 -5.16 -3.64 -7.50
CA MET A 67 -4.50 -4.20 -8.68
C MET A 67 -4.03 -3.05 -9.56
N ASP A 68 -2.84 -3.19 -10.13
CA ASP A 68 -2.35 -2.32 -11.20
C ASP A 68 -1.78 -3.17 -12.35
N ASN A 69 -1.80 -2.60 -13.55
CA ASN A 69 -1.29 -3.24 -14.75
C ASN A 69 -0.07 -2.48 -15.27
N GLY A 70 1.01 -3.21 -15.54
CA GLY A 70 2.21 -2.65 -16.15
C GLY A 70 2.36 -3.01 -17.63
N MET A 71 3.15 -2.18 -18.33
CA MET A 71 3.55 -2.41 -19.72
C MET A 71 4.84 -3.24 -19.76
N GLY A 72 4.73 -4.56 -19.90
CA GLY A 72 5.87 -5.48 -20.00
C GLY A 72 6.53 -5.86 -18.66
N VAL A 73 6.35 -5.04 -17.62
CA VAL A 73 6.94 -5.22 -16.29
C VAL A 73 5.88 -4.99 -15.22
N CYS A 74 5.87 -5.83 -14.17
CA CYS A 74 4.98 -5.67 -13.02
C CYS A 74 5.34 -4.38 -12.26
N PRO A 75 4.38 -3.47 -11.99
CA PRO A 75 4.63 -2.32 -11.14
C PRO A 75 5.05 -2.76 -9.73
N VAL A 76 6.09 -2.12 -9.18
CA VAL A 76 6.54 -2.30 -7.79
C VAL A 76 5.92 -1.22 -6.89
N PRO A 77 5.86 -1.38 -5.56
CA PRO A 77 5.27 -0.40 -4.64
C PRO A 77 5.80 1.02 -4.86
N SER A 78 7.12 1.19 -4.95
CA SER A 78 7.81 2.47 -5.20
C SER A 78 7.48 3.09 -6.57
N SER A 79 6.87 2.31 -7.47
CA SER A 79 6.39 2.80 -8.75
C SER A 79 4.89 3.04 -8.85
N TYR A 80 4.13 2.40 -7.97
CA TYR A 80 2.68 2.54 -7.91
C TYR A 80 2.26 3.64 -6.94
N ILE A 81 2.92 3.73 -5.79
CA ILE A 81 2.51 4.56 -4.66
C ILE A 81 3.19 5.92 -4.79
N TRP A 82 2.47 6.90 -5.34
CA TRP A 82 2.90 8.29 -5.32
C TRP A 82 2.82 8.87 -3.94
N LYS A 83 1.68 8.69 -3.27
CA LYS A 83 1.50 9.13 -1.90
C LYS A 83 0.63 8.17 -1.10
N MET A 84 1.01 7.89 0.13
CA MET A 84 0.22 7.03 1.02
C MET A 84 0.02 7.71 2.36
N THR A 85 -1.21 7.76 2.85
CA THR A 85 -1.55 8.33 4.15
C THR A 85 -2.31 7.31 4.99
N ILE A 86 -1.91 7.16 6.23
CA ILE A 86 -2.51 6.23 7.19
C ILE A 86 -3.01 7.04 8.38
N ILE A 87 -4.26 6.83 8.78
CA ILE A 87 -4.87 7.46 9.95
C ILE A 87 -5.41 6.36 10.86
N PHE A 88 -4.94 6.32 12.09
CA PHE A 88 -5.44 5.42 13.12
C PHE A 88 -6.77 5.92 13.69
N ASP A 89 -7.47 5.06 14.41
CA ASP A 89 -8.82 5.31 14.90
C ASP A 89 -8.95 6.41 15.94
N ASP A 90 -7.89 6.68 16.68
CA ASP A 90 -7.73 7.83 17.58
C ASP A 90 -7.40 9.15 16.86
N GLY A 91 -7.29 9.11 15.52
CA GLY A 91 -6.96 10.26 14.69
C GLY A 91 -5.46 10.51 14.54
N ARG A 92 -4.60 9.67 15.13
CA ARG A 92 -3.15 9.76 14.92
C ARG A 92 -2.83 9.52 13.45
N LEU A 93 -2.05 10.44 12.89
CA LEU A 93 -1.46 10.26 11.58
C LEU A 93 -0.36 9.21 11.74
N GLY A 94 -0.56 8.04 11.12
CA GLY A 94 0.46 7.01 11.09
C GLY A 94 1.66 7.52 10.32
N PHE A 95 1.44 7.69 9.02
CA PHE A 95 2.49 8.17 8.13
C PHE A 95 1.90 8.88 6.92
N THR A 96 2.68 9.77 6.31
CA THR A 96 2.44 10.27 4.96
C THR A 96 3.70 10.10 4.14
N TYR A 97 3.62 9.26 3.12
CA TYR A 97 4.73 8.95 2.23
C TYR A 97 4.51 9.55 0.86
N GLY A 98 5.59 9.97 0.20
CA GLY A 98 5.59 10.48 -1.15
C GLY A 98 6.77 9.93 -1.94
N VAL A 99 6.57 9.16 -3.02
CA VAL A 99 7.65 8.64 -3.86
C VAL A 99 7.59 9.26 -5.24
N ARG A 100 8.43 10.26 -5.50
CA ARG A 100 9.74 10.11 -6.17
C ARG A 100 10.35 11.49 -6.45
N TYR A 101 11.65 11.63 -6.18
CA TYR A 101 12.55 12.72 -6.59
C TYR A 101 12.42 14.12 -5.97
N TYR A 102 11.32 14.51 -5.33
CA TYR A 102 11.22 15.84 -4.71
C TYR A 102 10.34 15.85 -3.45
N GLN A 103 10.91 15.45 -2.30
CA GLN A 103 10.64 16.26 -1.10
C GLN A 103 11.57 17.49 -1.14
N ASP A 104 11.50 18.26 -2.24
CA ASP A 104 12.03 19.65 -2.29
C ASP A 104 11.06 20.62 -1.59
N ASP A 105 9.93 20.11 -1.06
CA ASP A 105 9.00 20.87 -0.24
C ASP A 105 9.51 21.10 1.19
N GLY A 106 10.74 20.66 1.49
CA GLY A 106 11.41 20.91 2.75
C GLY A 106 10.84 20.13 3.93
N ARG A 107 9.94 19.17 3.70
CA ARG A 107 9.47 18.25 4.73
C ARG A 107 10.54 17.19 4.94
N SER A 108 11.44 17.44 5.88
CA SER A 108 12.28 16.36 6.41
C SER A 108 11.38 15.38 7.14
N TYR A 109 11.62 14.08 6.93
CA TYR A 109 11.12 13.08 7.86
C TYR A 109 11.42 13.51 9.31
N PRO A 110 10.47 13.34 10.25
CA PRO A 110 10.74 13.67 11.63
C PRO A 110 11.98 12.91 12.13
N PRO A 111 12.74 13.44 13.11
CA PRO A 111 13.99 12.81 13.57
C PRO A 111 13.84 11.36 14.06
N ASN A 112 12.63 10.94 14.41
CA ASN A 112 12.27 9.59 14.88
C ASN A 112 11.67 8.71 13.78
N TYR A 113 11.77 9.13 12.52
CA TYR A 113 11.25 8.41 11.39
C TYR A 113 12.09 7.16 11.08
N ASP A 114 11.49 5.98 11.23
CA ASP A 114 12.10 4.72 10.85
C ASP A 114 11.60 4.28 9.47
N ALA A 115 12.52 4.21 8.52
CA ALA A 115 12.25 3.82 7.14
C ALA A 115 11.73 2.39 7.01
N HIS A 116 11.84 1.55 8.06
CA HIS A 116 11.25 0.22 8.07
C HIS A 116 9.71 0.25 8.00
N TYR A 117 9.08 1.35 8.40
CA TYR A 117 7.62 1.50 8.33
C TYR A 117 7.15 2.27 7.08
N ASP A 118 8.03 2.43 6.07
CA ASP A 118 7.72 3.10 4.82
C ASP A 118 7.06 2.15 3.80
N PRO A 119 5.74 2.17 3.60
CA PRO A 119 5.03 1.39 2.60
C PRO A 119 5.25 1.93 1.19
N SER A 120 6.18 2.85 0.96
CA SER A 120 6.61 3.27 -0.36
C SER A 120 7.99 2.71 -0.75
N ILE A 121 8.66 2.05 0.19
CA ILE A 121 9.91 1.30 -0.02
C ILE A 121 9.56 -0.16 -0.31
N ASP A 122 10.03 -0.66 -1.45
CA ASP A 122 9.76 -2.02 -1.92
C ASP A 122 10.19 -3.09 -0.91
N ASP A 123 11.32 -2.87 -0.22
CA ASP A 123 11.90 -3.80 0.75
C ASP A 123 11.04 -4.02 2.01
N ASN A 124 10.08 -3.12 2.28
CA ASN A 124 9.15 -3.28 3.41
C ASN A 124 7.94 -4.16 3.07
N TYR A 125 7.82 -4.60 1.82
CA TYR A 125 6.77 -5.52 1.38
C TYR A 125 7.26 -6.96 1.34
N VAL A 126 6.38 -7.87 1.72
CA VAL A 126 6.54 -9.29 1.37
C VAL A 126 6.19 -9.47 -0.11
N PHE A 127 7.20 -9.84 -0.89
CA PHE A 127 7.05 -10.14 -2.31
C PHE A 127 6.69 -11.61 -2.55
N GLU A 128 5.64 -11.84 -3.33
CA GLU A 128 5.26 -13.14 -3.85
C GLU A 128 5.25 -13.12 -5.38
N ASP A 129 6.08 -13.99 -5.96
CA ASP A 129 6.03 -14.26 -7.39
C ASP A 129 4.82 -15.17 -7.70
N LEU A 130 3.82 -14.62 -8.38
CA LEU A 130 2.63 -15.36 -8.82
C LEU A 130 2.76 -15.86 -10.26
N ARG A 131 3.94 -15.71 -10.88
CA ARG A 131 4.30 -16.30 -12.18
C ARG A 131 4.35 -17.80 -11.99
N GLY A 132 3.21 -18.47 -12.14
CA GLY A 132 3.20 -19.90 -12.44
C GLY A 132 3.85 -20.17 -13.81
N ASN A 133 3.71 -21.38 -14.37
CA ASN A 133 4.14 -21.72 -15.73
C ASN A 133 3.37 -20.95 -16.86
N GLY A 134 2.73 -19.82 -16.56
CA GLY A 134 1.91 -19.02 -17.47
C GLY A 134 2.71 -17.94 -18.22
N ARG A 135 2.08 -17.39 -19.27
CA ARG A 135 2.68 -16.37 -20.17
C ARG A 135 2.65 -14.93 -19.63
N GLN A 136 1.84 -14.64 -18.61
CA GLN A 136 1.64 -13.27 -18.10
C GLN A 136 2.36 -13.09 -16.75
N PRO A 137 3.33 -12.15 -16.65
CA PRO A 137 3.90 -11.74 -15.37
C PRO A 137 2.82 -11.34 -14.36
N LYS A 138 2.88 -11.91 -13.16
CA LYS A 138 1.93 -11.68 -12.09
C LYS A 138 2.66 -11.71 -10.76
N GLU A 139 2.52 -10.68 -9.95
CA GLU A 139 3.25 -10.53 -8.69
C GLU A 139 2.32 -9.97 -7.61
N ARG A 140 2.67 -10.21 -6.34
CA ARG A 140 1.96 -9.65 -5.19
C ARG A 140 2.96 -9.03 -4.23
N TRP A 141 2.61 -7.85 -3.75
CA TRP A 141 3.34 -7.09 -2.75
C TRP A 141 2.42 -6.92 -1.54
N THR A 142 2.83 -7.43 -0.38
CA THR A 142 2.03 -7.36 0.85
C THR A 142 2.74 -6.51 1.91
N TYR A 143 2.10 -5.42 2.33
CA TYR A 143 2.49 -4.67 3.52
C TYR A 143 1.58 -5.07 4.68
N VAL A 144 2.15 -5.28 5.86
CA VAL A 144 1.42 -5.67 7.05
C VAL A 144 1.54 -4.56 8.08
N PHE A 145 0.43 -3.88 8.37
CA PHE A 145 0.34 -2.96 9.48
C PHE A 145 0.28 -3.75 10.78
N THR A 146 1.08 -3.34 11.74
CA THR A 146 1.20 -3.94 13.07
C THR A 146 1.09 -2.85 14.13
N ASN A 147 1.08 -3.23 15.40
CA ASN A 147 1.16 -2.25 16.48
C ASN A 147 2.50 -1.49 16.50
N ALA A 148 3.56 -2.02 15.88
CA ALA A 148 4.82 -1.29 15.75
C ALA A 148 4.67 -0.06 14.83
N ASP A 149 3.81 -0.12 13.81
CA ASP A 149 3.47 1.01 12.96
C ASP A 149 2.75 2.12 13.76
N TYR A 150 1.86 1.71 14.67
CA TYR A 150 1.19 2.63 15.59
C TYR A 150 2.15 3.22 16.62
N ASP A 151 3.00 2.40 17.25
CA ASP A 151 4.00 2.86 18.22
C ASP A 151 5.00 3.84 17.56
N ALA A 152 5.38 3.57 16.31
CA ALA A 152 6.20 4.48 15.51
C ALA A 152 5.48 5.82 15.27
N ALA A 153 4.18 5.78 14.96
CA ALA A 153 3.37 6.99 14.81
C ALA A 153 3.20 7.76 16.13
N GLU A 154 3.04 7.06 17.26
CA GLU A 154 3.01 7.68 18.59
C GLU A 154 4.34 8.38 18.92
N ALA A 155 5.46 7.74 18.59
CA ALA A 155 6.79 8.33 18.75
C ALA A 155 7.08 9.53 17.82
N MET A 156 6.24 9.77 16.81
CA MET A 156 6.31 10.92 15.91
C MET A 156 5.49 12.13 16.38
N VAL A 157 4.59 11.98 17.35
CA VAL A 157 3.90 13.13 17.96
C VAL A 157 4.91 13.92 18.80
N PRO A 158 5.09 15.24 18.59
CA PRO A 158 5.98 16.03 19.43
C PRO A 158 5.58 15.89 20.90
N PHE A 159 6.54 15.61 21.78
CA PHE A 159 6.34 15.78 23.21
C PHE A 159 5.99 17.26 23.45
N GLU A 160 4.86 17.53 24.11
CA GLU A 160 4.49 18.88 24.58
C GLU A 160 5.51 19.45 25.57
#